data_AF-A0A8T7HBC7-F1
#
_entry.id   AF-A0A8T7HBC7-F1
#
_cell.length_a   1.000
_cell.length_b   1.000
_cell.length_c   1.000
_cell.angle_alpha   90.00
_cell.angle_beta   90.00
_cell.angle_gamma   90.00
#
_symmetry.space_group_name_H-M   'P 1'
#
loop_
_entity.id
_entity.type
_entity.pdbx_description
1 polymer ?
#
loop_
_entity_poly.entity_id
_entity_poly.type
_entity_poly.pdbx_seq_one_letter_code
_entity_poly.pdbx_strand_id
1 'polypeptide(L)' 'MTQERILEIRELLFHLERRIKPLEWDASRNQINEFKKKELVVLREQHGVLIEELGGLDQ' A
#
# COMPACT_ATOMS: atom_id res chain seq x y z
N MET A 1 -14.87 -11.23 -14.70
CA MET A 1 -13.44 -11.06 -15.03
C MET A 1 -12.91 -9.69 -14.61
N THR A 2 -13.16 -8.57 -15.32
CA THR A 2 -12.54 -7.26 -14.98
C THR A 2 -12.96 -6.71 -13.61
N GLN A 3 -14.24 -6.88 -13.26
CA GLN A 3 -14.81 -6.30 -12.04
C GLN A 3 -14.38 -7.02 -10.75
N GLU A 4 -14.17 -8.33 -10.81
CA GLU A 4 -13.65 -9.12 -9.68
C GLU A 4 -12.21 -8.73 -9.39
N ARG A 5 -11.38 -8.59 -10.43
CA ARG A 5 -9.99 -8.19 -10.28
C ARG A 5 -9.84 -6.77 -9.69
N ILE A 6 -10.70 -5.85 -10.10
CA ILE A 6 -10.78 -4.50 -9.52
C ILE A 6 -11.12 -4.55 -8.03
N LEU A 7 -12.06 -5.41 -7.63
CA LEU A 7 -12.42 -5.59 -6.21
C LEU A 7 -11.26 -6.20 -5.41
N GLU A 8 -10.59 -7.22 -5.94
CA GLU A 8 -9.41 -7.81 -5.31
C GLU A 8 -8.29 -6.78 -5.09
N ILE A 9 -7.97 -5.98 -6.11
CA ILE A 9 -6.92 -4.95 -6.01
C ILE A 9 -7.31 -3.89 -4.99
N ARG A 10 -8.58 -3.46 -4.96
CA ARG A 10 -9.08 -2.51 -3.95
C ARG A 10 -8.99 -3.07 -2.53
N GLU A 11 -9.29 -4.34 -2.34
CA GLU A 11 -9.16 -5.02 -1.05
C GLU A 11 -7.68 -5.10 -0.61
N LEU A 12 -6.78 -5.46 -1.53
CA LEU A 12 -5.34 -5.48 -1.28
C LEU A 12 -4.79 -4.09 -0.92
N LEU A 13 -5.21 -3.05 -1.65
CA LEU A 13 -4.87 -1.66 -1.35
C LEU A 13 -5.33 -1.25 0.04
N PHE A 14 -6.56 -1.60 0.42
CA PHE A 14 -7.09 -1.33 1.76
C PHE A 14 -6.26 -1.99 2.87
N HIS A 15 -5.88 -3.26 2.67
CA HIS A 15 -5.02 -3.97 3.63
C HIS A 15 -3.61 -3.37 3.72
N LEU A 16 -3.05 -2.94 2.60
CA LEU A 16 -1.75 -2.25 2.56
C LEU A 16 -1.82 -0.91 3.28
N GLU A 17 -2.83 -0.09 3.02
CA GLU A 17 -3.02 1.19 3.72
C GLU A 17 -3.11 1.02 5.24
N ARG A 18 -3.79 -0.03 5.71
CA ARG A 18 -3.91 -0.34 7.15
C ARG A 18 -2.56 -0.68 7.79
N ARG A 19 -1.61 -1.22 7.02
CA ARG A 19 -0.25 -1.50 7.49
C ARG A 19 0.68 -0.29 7.35
N ILE A 20 0.50 0.50 6.30
CA ILE A 20 1.29 1.71 6.02
C ILE A 20 1.01 2.80 7.05
N LYS A 21 -0.26 3.12 7.35
CA LYS A 21 -0.63 4.26 8.22
C LYS A 21 0.04 4.25 9.60
N PRO A 22 0.08 3.13 10.35
CA PRO A 22 0.79 3.07 11.62
C PRO A 22 2.31 3.31 11.48
N LEU A 23 2.92 2.77 10.41
CA LEU A 23 4.33 2.95 10.15
C LEU A 23 4.65 4.39 9.73
N GLU A 24 3.78 5.03 8.95
CA GLU A 24 3.90 6.46 8.61
C GLU A 24 3.75 7.34 9.85
N TRP A 25 2.83 7.00 10.74
CA TRP A 25 2.67 7.68 12.02
C TRP A 25 3.94 7.56 12.87
N ASP A 26 4.47 6.35 13.04
CA ASP A 26 5.73 6.12 13.76
C ASP A 26 6.89 6.88 13.11
N ALA A 27 6.96 6.89 11.77
CA ALA A 27 7.99 7.60 11.01
C ALA A 27 7.91 9.12 11.18
N SER A 28 6.69 9.69 11.16
CA SER A 28 6.46 11.12 11.36
C SER A 28 6.94 11.63 12.71
N ARG A 29 6.98 10.74 13.71
CA ARG A 29 7.42 11.02 15.08
C ARG A 29 8.89 10.66 15.32
N ASN A 30 9.64 10.22 14.30
CA ASN A 30 10.97 9.64 14.41
C ASN A 30 11.05 8.43 15.38
N GLN A 31 9.94 7.70 15.56
CA GLN A 31 9.85 6.51 16.42
C GLN A 31 9.95 5.20 15.64
N ILE A 32 10.19 5.28 14.33
CA ILE A 32 10.36 4.11 13.46
C ILE A 32 11.80 3.61 13.49
N ASN A 33 11.97 2.29 13.60
CA ASN A 33 13.29 1.66 13.49
C ASN A 33 13.67 1.43 12.01
N GLU A 34 14.95 1.14 11.74
CA GLU A 34 15.44 1.00 10.37
C GLU A 34 14.76 -0.15 9.61
N PHE A 35 14.46 -1.26 10.30
CA PHE A 35 13.76 -2.40 9.73
C PHE A 35 12.35 -2.04 9.25
N LYS A 36 11.56 -1.42 10.14
CA LYS A 36 10.20 -0.93 9.85
C LYS A 36 10.21 0.17 8.80
N LYS A 37 11.25 0.99 8.76
CA LYS A 37 11.42 2.02 7.72
C LYS A 37 11.63 1.39 6.34
N LYS A 38 12.45 0.34 6.25
CA LYS A 38 12.59 -0.46 5.01
C LYS A 38 11.27 -1.13 4.65
N GLU A 39 10.55 -1.70 5.61
CA GLU A 39 9.22 -2.28 5.39
C GLU A 39 8.23 -1.24 4.85
N LEU A 40 8.20 -0.03 5.43
CA LEU A 40 7.34 1.07 4.98
C LEU A 40 7.62 1.46 3.52
N VAL A 41 8.89 1.49 3.11
CA VAL A 41 9.27 1.77 1.72
C VAL A 41 8.72 0.69 0.79
N VAL A 42 8.95 -0.58 1.11
CA VAL A 42 8.46 -1.72 0.31
C VAL A 42 6.93 -1.71 0.21
N LEU A 43 6.23 -1.47 1.32
CA LEU A 43 4.78 -1.41 1.33
C LEU A 43 4.24 -0.24 0.48
N ARG A 44 4.91 0.92 0.50
CA ARG A 44 4.56 2.06 -0.35
C ARG A 44 4.79 1.77 -1.84
N GLU A 45 5.88 1.09 -2.19
CA GLU A 45 6.13 0.66 -3.57
C GLU A 45 5.05 -0.32 -4.05
N GLN A 46 4.72 -1.34 -3.24
CA GLN A 46 3.65 -2.29 -3.55
C GLN A 46 2.29 -1.61 -3.73
N HIS A 47 1.97 -0.64 -2.86
CA HIS A 47 0.76 0.15 -2.97
C HIS A 47 0.74 0.99 -4.25
N GLY A 48 1.87 1.57 -4.65
CA GLY A 48 2.01 2.30 -5.92
C GLY A 48 1.72 1.41 -7.13
N VAL A 49 2.36 0.24 -7.18
CA VAL A 49 2.15 -0.73 -8.27
C VAL A 49 0.69 -1.15 -8.39
N LEU A 50 0.01 -1.40 -7.27
CA LEU A 50 -1.41 -1.78 -7.28
C LEU A 50 -2.33 -0.63 -7.68
N ILE A 51 -1.98 0.62 -7.38
CA ILE A 51 -2.70 1.80 -7.88
C ILE A 51 -2.54 1.91 -9.41
N GLU A 52 -1.33 1.70 -9.92
CA GLU A 52 -1.08 1.72 -11.37
C GLU A 52 -1.85 0.58 -12.08
N GLU A 53 -1.84 -0.64 -11.51
CA GLU A 53 -2.62 -1.77 -12.03
C GLU A 53 -4.13 -1.48 -12.00
N LEU A 54 -4.63 -0.88 -10.92
CA LEU A 54 -6.04 -0.48 -10.81
C LEU A 54 -6.40 0.58 -11.86
N GLY A 55 -5.55 1.59 -12.04
CA GLY A 55 -5.76 2.66 -13.01
C GLY A 55 -5.76 2.16 -14.46
N GLY A 56 -4.92 1.18 -14.78
CA GLY A 56 -4.92 0.53 -16.09
C GLY A 56 -6.12 -0.38 -16.36
N LEU A 57 -6.82 -0.84 -15.31
CA LEU A 57 -8.01 -1.69 -15.42
C LEU A 57 -9.34 -0.92 -15.38
N ASP A 58 -9.33 0.33 -14.89
CA ASP A 58 -10.51 1.22 -14.83
C ASP A 58 -10.67 2.09 -16.10
N GLN A 59 -9.65 2.10 -16.99
CA GLN A 59 -9.69 2.75 -18.32
C GLN A 59 -10.31 1.86 -19.40
#